data_AF-A0A4U0V9D1-F1
#
_entry.id   AF-A0A4U0V9D1-F1
#
_cell.length_a   1.000
_cell.length_b   1.000
_cell.length_c   1.000
_cell.angle_alpha   90.00
_cell.angle_beta   90.00
_cell.angle_gamma   90.00
#
_symmetry.space_group_name_H-M   'P 1'
#
loop_
_entity.id
_entity.type
_entity.pdbx_description
1 polymer ?
#
loop_
_entity_poly.entity_id
_entity_poly.type
_entity_poly.pdbx_seq_one_letter_code
_entity_poly.pdbx_strand_id
1 'polypeptide(L)'
;MPGAVNLKQVTIVQDDYFPTKARSSFVDVIWIPRSADSPKDPFAVSPDAIFQRHSRIAVNGVSLETALYCPGNVAFTAQYFSDMKYIWPPAMLQRVRDYHIATKEVKPHDVRKAIWDDISRLCDIANETEYAKSSRLGKKVTRRQVDFYRQRLMTGVSASFRDEVRETTALDILGTTLAAPAANWKPEGLDRFLEVVRQIEEEFKYTGIVMACSSIDDCPWPFHCAGMPTDWSWWTAWQLFGIRLSRIWVACHGRWIQSDSIETLFLEAIWQCLEGRHRWLRLPLMAGVRDPFRFVIAPAHHGGQLRSRWTKWEPESIEDRDDSLLNMVFETAVENYAKRNYNEQWYDEMRADFEGLHMGVHLWNPAGAGAQPVAAPFDLNADKSDERACNEQLLALGE
;
A
#
# COMPACT_ATOMS: atom_id res chain seq x y z
N MET A 1 -16.34 -36.39 -35.01
CA MET A 1 -17.25 -35.55 -34.18
C MET A 1 -16.70 -35.50 -32.76
N PRO A 2 -16.20 -34.35 -32.28
CA PRO A 2 -15.81 -34.20 -30.89
C PRO A 2 -17.05 -33.95 -30.03
N GLY A 3 -17.20 -34.73 -28.96
CA GLY A 3 -18.35 -34.68 -28.05
C GLY A 3 -18.48 -33.34 -27.32
N ALA A 4 -19.71 -32.86 -27.21
CA ALA A 4 -20.07 -31.67 -26.47
C ALA A 4 -19.71 -31.81 -24.99
N VAL A 5 -18.86 -30.90 -24.50
CA VAL A 5 -18.62 -30.72 -23.07
C VAL A 5 -19.84 -30.04 -22.48
N ASN A 6 -20.59 -30.79 -21.68
CA ASN A 6 -21.78 -30.33 -20.98
C ASN A 6 -21.34 -29.42 -19.81
N LEU A 7 -21.25 -28.11 -20.05
CA LEU A 7 -21.05 -27.11 -19.01
C LEU A 7 -22.33 -27.04 -18.18
N LYS A 8 -22.38 -27.81 -17.09
CA LYS A 8 -23.38 -27.60 -16.03
C LYS A 8 -23.30 -26.14 -15.60
N GLN A 9 -24.42 -25.43 -15.77
CA GLN A 9 -24.66 -24.12 -15.16
C GLN A 9 -24.19 -24.15 -13.71
N VAL A 10 -23.15 -23.39 -13.41
CA VAL A 10 -22.74 -23.12 -12.04
C VAL A 10 -23.80 -22.17 -11.50
N THR A 11 -24.76 -22.68 -10.74
CA THR A 11 -25.65 -21.85 -9.93
C THR A 11 -24.78 -21.21 -8.84
N ILE A 12 -24.38 -19.96 -9.06
CA ILE A 12 -23.62 -19.17 -8.10
C ILE A 12 -24.64 -18.58 -7.14
N VAL A 13 -24.57 -19.03 -5.88
CA VAL A 13 -25.36 -18.48 -4.78
C VAL A 13 -24.91 -17.03 -4.58
N GLN A 14 -25.83 -16.11 -4.89
CA GLN A 14 -25.68 -14.68 -4.74
C GLN A 14 -26.16 -14.32 -3.34
N ASP A 15 -25.27 -14.36 -2.35
CA ASP A 15 -25.58 -13.86 -1.01
C ASP A 15 -24.50 -12.85 -0.56
N ASP A 16 -24.91 -11.58 -0.54
CA ASP A 16 -24.44 -10.44 0.26
C ASP A 16 -22.96 -10.02 0.25
N TYR A 17 -22.29 -10.17 -0.87
CA TYR A 17 -20.97 -9.55 -1.06
C TYR A 17 -20.99 -8.80 -2.39
N PHE A 18 -20.78 -7.46 -2.41
CA PHE A 18 -20.05 -6.67 -3.43
C PHE A 18 -20.33 -5.16 -3.46
N PRO A 19 -19.41 -4.35 -4.06
CA PRO A 19 -19.64 -2.93 -4.31
C PRO A 19 -20.93 -2.68 -5.08
N THR A 20 -21.57 -1.57 -4.74
CA THR A 20 -22.93 -1.22 -5.19
C THR A 20 -23.08 -1.08 -6.71
N LYS A 21 -21.97 -0.93 -7.46
CA LYS A 21 -21.97 -0.57 -8.88
C LYS A 21 -21.43 -1.62 -9.86
N ALA A 22 -21.17 -2.86 -9.44
CA ALA A 22 -20.71 -3.90 -10.37
C ALA A 22 -21.67 -4.04 -11.58
N ARG A 23 -21.22 -3.67 -12.80
CA ARG A 23 -22.06 -3.71 -14.00
C ARG A 23 -21.93 -5.07 -14.66
N SER A 24 -23.02 -5.85 -14.65
CA SER A 24 -23.06 -7.12 -15.37
C SER A 24 -23.19 -6.90 -16.87
N SER A 25 -22.10 -6.60 -17.56
CA SER A 25 -22.01 -6.91 -18.98
C SER A 25 -21.53 -8.35 -19.09
N PHE A 26 -22.44 -9.30 -19.28
CA PHE A 26 -22.09 -10.63 -19.79
C PHE A 26 -21.58 -10.43 -21.22
N VAL A 27 -20.28 -10.15 -21.34
CA VAL A 27 -19.59 -10.23 -22.62
C VAL A 27 -19.36 -11.72 -22.80
N ASP A 28 -20.02 -12.32 -23.81
CA ASP A 28 -19.62 -13.63 -24.32
C ASP A 28 -18.09 -13.64 -24.37
N VAL A 29 -17.46 -14.68 -23.81
CA VAL A 29 -16.00 -14.83 -23.75
C VAL A 29 -15.48 -15.07 -25.16
N ILE A 30 -15.57 -14.05 -26.00
CA ILE A 30 -14.90 -13.88 -27.25
C ILE A 30 -13.56 -13.30 -26.86
N TRP A 31 -12.49 -13.93 -27.33
CA TRP A 31 -11.12 -13.47 -27.15
C TRP A 31 -11.02 -12.05 -27.72
N ILE A 32 -11.20 -11.02 -26.88
CA ILE A 32 -11.08 -9.62 -27.31
C ILE A 32 -9.59 -9.40 -27.58
N PRO A 33 -9.18 -9.12 -28.83
CA PRO A 33 -7.80 -8.77 -29.10
C PRO A 33 -7.45 -7.52 -28.29
N ARG A 34 -6.29 -7.53 -27.61
CA ARG A 34 -5.78 -6.40 -26.85
C ARG A 34 -5.43 -5.25 -27.80
N SER A 35 -6.42 -4.47 -28.24
CA SER A 35 -6.15 -3.11 -28.71
C SER A 35 -5.83 -2.26 -27.47
N ALA A 36 -4.79 -1.44 -27.55
CA ALA A 36 -4.32 -0.60 -26.44
C ALA A 36 -5.31 0.52 -26.07
N ASP A 37 -6.37 0.71 -26.86
CA ASP A 37 -7.17 1.93 -26.91
C ASP A 37 -8.63 1.77 -26.49
N SER A 38 -9.09 0.58 -26.10
CA SER A 38 -10.41 0.48 -25.46
C SER A 38 -10.31 0.99 -24.01
N PRO A 39 -11.04 2.04 -23.61
CA PRO A 39 -11.05 2.47 -22.21
C PRO A 39 -11.52 1.30 -21.36
N LYS A 40 -10.68 0.87 -20.42
CA LYS A 40 -11.03 -0.19 -19.48
C LYS A 40 -12.06 0.39 -18.51
N ASP A 41 -13.22 -0.26 -18.40
CA ASP A 41 -14.20 0.04 -17.36
C ASP A 41 -13.70 -0.54 -16.03
N PRO A 42 -13.40 0.30 -15.00
CA PRO A 42 -12.97 -0.20 -13.70
C PRO A 42 -14.04 -1.06 -12.99
N PHE A 43 -15.32 -0.89 -13.35
CA PHE A 43 -16.46 -1.62 -12.80
C PHE A 43 -16.80 -2.89 -13.59
N ALA A 44 -15.99 -3.24 -14.59
CA ALA A 44 -16.09 -4.52 -15.27
C ALA A 44 -16.01 -5.66 -14.25
N VAL A 45 -16.92 -6.63 -14.39
CA VAL A 45 -17.03 -7.75 -13.46
C VAL A 45 -15.85 -8.70 -13.64
N SER A 46 -15.18 -8.99 -12.53
CA SER A 46 -14.05 -9.93 -12.43
C SER A 46 -14.34 -10.98 -11.37
N PRO A 47 -14.35 -12.28 -11.71
CA PRO A 47 -14.41 -13.32 -10.69
C PRO A 47 -13.11 -13.30 -9.90
N ASP A 48 -13.21 -13.25 -8.58
CA ASP A 48 -12.05 -13.19 -7.71
C ASP A 48 -12.21 -14.05 -6.45
N ALA A 49 -11.08 -14.52 -5.92
CA ALA A 49 -11.05 -15.28 -4.68
C ALA A 49 -11.35 -14.35 -3.49
N ILE A 50 -12.30 -14.73 -2.64
CA ILE A 50 -12.61 -14.02 -1.39
C ILE A 50 -11.40 -14.15 -0.46
N PHE A 51 -10.90 -15.35 -0.21
CA PHE A 51 -9.70 -15.55 0.60
C PHE A 51 -8.52 -15.90 -0.30
N GLN A 52 -7.55 -14.99 -0.37
CA GLN A 52 -6.28 -15.24 -1.04
C GLN A 52 -5.36 -16.01 -0.10
N ARG A 53 -4.98 -17.23 -0.48
CA ARG A 53 -3.83 -17.92 0.13
C ARG A 53 -2.82 -18.22 -0.98
N HIS A 54 -1.66 -17.59 -0.91
CA HIS A 54 -0.48 -18.06 -1.62
C HIS A 54 0.13 -19.20 -0.80
N SER A 55 0.21 -20.41 -1.36
CA SER A 55 0.86 -21.53 -0.65
C SER A 55 1.96 -22.10 -1.51
N ARG A 56 3.20 -22.00 -1.02
CA ARG A 56 4.33 -22.76 -1.53
C ARG A 56 4.26 -24.18 -1.01
N ILE A 57 4.12 -25.15 -1.91
CA ILE A 57 4.45 -26.54 -1.61
C ILE A 57 5.41 -26.99 -2.70
N ALA A 58 6.68 -27.14 -2.33
CA ALA A 58 7.68 -27.78 -3.19
C ALA A 58 7.26 -29.24 -3.40
N VAL A 59 6.91 -29.57 -4.63
CA VAL A 59 6.79 -30.97 -5.07
C VAL A 59 7.76 -31.10 -6.22
N ASN A 60 8.78 -31.94 -6.06
CA ASN A 60 9.82 -32.21 -7.07
C ASN A 60 10.63 -30.97 -7.51
N GLY A 61 10.94 -30.05 -6.58
CA GLY A 61 11.83 -28.92 -6.86
C GLY A 61 11.23 -27.77 -7.69
N VAL A 62 9.94 -27.84 -8.04
CA VAL A 62 9.24 -26.77 -8.77
C VAL A 62 8.28 -26.02 -7.84
N SER A 63 8.49 -24.71 -7.70
CA SER A 63 7.66 -23.79 -6.90
C SER A 63 6.48 -23.30 -7.74
N LEU A 64 5.24 -23.54 -7.29
CA LEU A 64 4.01 -23.08 -7.96
C LEU A 64 3.01 -22.58 -6.90
N GLU A 65 2.49 -21.35 -7.02
CA GLU A 65 1.63 -20.69 -6.02
C GLU A 65 0.46 -19.90 -6.65
N THR A 66 -0.79 -20.13 -6.25
CA THR A 66 -1.97 -19.49 -6.87
C THR A 66 -2.93 -18.87 -5.86
N ALA A 67 -3.62 -17.78 -6.23
CA ALA A 67 -4.92 -17.41 -5.67
C ALA A 67 -5.95 -18.52 -5.94
N LEU A 68 -6.70 -18.94 -4.93
CA LEU A 68 -7.48 -20.19 -4.98
C LEU A 68 -8.93 -19.92 -5.34
N TYR A 69 -9.25 -20.14 -6.61
CA TYR A 69 -10.62 -20.19 -7.08
C TYR A 69 -11.24 -21.57 -6.76
N CYS A 70 -12.00 -21.66 -5.66
CA CYS A 70 -12.77 -22.86 -5.31
C CYS A 70 -14.24 -22.51 -5.00
N PRO A 71 -15.19 -23.46 -5.16
CA PRO A 71 -16.60 -23.22 -4.86
C PRO A 71 -16.78 -22.68 -3.42
N GLY A 72 -17.53 -21.58 -3.29
CA GLY A 72 -17.73 -20.88 -2.01
C GLY A 72 -16.56 -19.99 -1.56
N ASN A 73 -15.53 -19.82 -2.38
CA ASN A 73 -14.42 -18.87 -2.18
C ASN A 73 -14.23 -17.94 -3.39
N VAL A 74 -15.19 -17.86 -4.30
CA VAL A 74 -15.13 -17.01 -5.49
C VAL A 74 -16.35 -16.14 -5.52
N ALA A 75 -16.15 -14.87 -5.86
CA ALA A 75 -17.21 -13.90 -5.90
C ALA A 75 -16.87 -12.86 -7.00
N PHE A 76 -17.88 -12.31 -7.68
CA PHE A 76 -17.75 -11.30 -8.75
C PHE A 76 -17.55 -9.86 -8.27
N THR A 77 -16.33 -9.33 -8.33
CA THR A 77 -16.05 -7.96 -7.92
C THR A 77 -15.82 -7.01 -9.10
N ALA A 78 -15.84 -5.70 -8.85
CA ALA A 78 -15.31 -4.72 -9.79
C ALA A 78 -13.80 -4.96 -10.00
N GLN A 79 -13.32 -4.87 -11.23
CA GLN A 79 -11.92 -5.13 -11.56
C GLN A 79 -10.96 -4.26 -10.73
N TYR A 80 -11.26 -2.98 -10.52
CA TYR A 80 -10.40 -2.11 -9.70
C TYR A 80 -10.24 -2.63 -8.25
N PHE A 81 -11.29 -3.23 -7.69
CA PHE A 81 -11.26 -3.79 -6.34
C PHE A 81 -10.43 -5.07 -6.28
N SER A 82 -10.53 -5.92 -7.32
CA SER A 82 -9.65 -7.08 -7.50
C SER A 82 -8.18 -6.65 -7.52
N ASP A 83 -7.89 -5.56 -8.22
CA ASP A 83 -6.55 -4.99 -8.28
C ASP A 83 -6.11 -4.43 -6.91
N MET A 84 -6.97 -3.70 -6.19
CA MET A 84 -6.67 -3.16 -4.85
C MET A 84 -6.27 -4.22 -3.84
N LYS A 85 -6.98 -5.35 -3.79
CA LYS A 85 -6.69 -6.43 -2.83
C LYS A 85 -5.52 -7.31 -3.27
N TYR A 86 -4.78 -6.94 -4.30
CA TYR A 86 -3.71 -7.69 -4.98
C TYR A 86 -3.17 -8.93 -4.23
N ILE A 87 -2.56 -8.72 -3.06
CA ILE A 87 -1.98 -9.76 -2.18
C ILE A 87 -2.59 -9.81 -0.77
N TRP A 88 -3.61 -8.99 -0.52
CA TRP A 88 -4.22 -8.82 0.80
C TRP A 88 -5.56 -9.56 0.89
N PRO A 89 -5.95 -10.04 2.08
CA PRO A 89 -7.32 -10.48 2.29
C PRO A 89 -8.28 -9.29 2.10
N PRO A 90 -9.51 -9.49 1.62
CA PRO A 90 -10.49 -8.40 1.47
C PRO A 90 -10.81 -7.66 2.77
N ALA A 91 -10.65 -8.32 3.93
CA ALA A 91 -10.72 -7.68 5.24
C ALA A 91 -9.79 -6.47 5.36
N MET A 92 -8.62 -6.53 4.71
CA MET A 92 -7.70 -5.40 4.63
C MET A 92 -8.36 -4.19 3.99
N LEU A 93 -9.08 -4.38 2.87
CA LEU A 93 -9.72 -3.27 2.17
C LEU A 93 -10.86 -2.64 2.99
N GLN A 94 -11.59 -3.44 3.78
CA GLN A 94 -12.58 -2.88 4.71
C GLN A 94 -11.92 -2.02 5.79
N ARG A 95 -10.80 -2.46 6.39
CA ARG A 95 -10.08 -1.63 7.37
C ARG A 95 -9.45 -0.39 6.77
N VAL A 96 -8.89 -0.49 5.57
CA VAL A 96 -8.38 0.68 4.82
C VAL A 96 -9.50 1.68 4.56
N ARG A 97 -10.70 1.20 4.19
CA ARG A 97 -11.90 2.03 4.03
C ARG A 97 -12.32 2.69 5.34
N ASP A 98 -12.35 1.93 6.44
CA ASP A 98 -12.70 2.46 7.75
C ASP A 98 -11.70 3.54 8.20
N TYR A 99 -10.41 3.33 7.95
CA TYR A 99 -9.36 4.32 8.23
C TYR A 99 -9.56 5.58 7.39
N HIS A 100 -9.78 5.42 6.08
CA HIS A 100 -10.07 6.53 5.17
C HIS A 100 -11.23 7.39 5.66
N ILE A 101 -12.35 6.76 6.05
CA ILE A 101 -13.52 7.47 6.58
C ILE A 101 -13.25 8.09 7.94
N ALA A 102 -12.54 7.40 8.83
CA ALA A 102 -12.19 7.95 10.13
C ALA A 102 -11.28 9.19 10.02
N THR A 103 -10.40 9.23 9.03
CA THR A 103 -9.59 10.42 8.69
C THR A 103 -10.46 11.52 8.09
N LYS A 104 -11.29 11.20 7.09
CA LYS A 104 -12.22 12.16 6.45
C LYS A 104 -13.21 12.79 7.43
N GLU A 105 -13.70 12.04 8.40
CA GLU A 105 -14.62 12.50 9.44
C GLU A 105 -13.90 13.05 10.69
N VAL A 106 -12.57 13.16 10.64
CA VAL A 106 -11.74 13.69 11.73
C VAL A 106 -12.05 13.03 13.08
N LYS A 107 -12.18 11.70 13.08
CA LYS A 107 -12.43 10.92 14.30
C LYS A 107 -11.29 11.08 15.31
N PRO A 108 -11.54 10.85 16.62
CA PRO A 108 -10.47 10.89 17.62
C PRO A 108 -9.29 9.97 17.27
N HIS A 109 -8.08 10.37 17.69
CA HIS A 109 -6.84 9.62 17.44
C HIS A 109 -6.96 8.15 17.86
N ASP A 110 -7.52 7.86 19.04
CA ASP A 110 -7.67 6.49 19.55
C ASP A 110 -8.51 5.59 18.63
N VAL A 111 -9.50 6.16 17.94
CA VAL A 111 -10.33 5.43 16.98
C VAL A 111 -9.51 5.09 15.73
N ARG A 112 -8.78 6.07 15.19
CA ARG A 112 -7.89 5.86 14.03
C ARG A 112 -6.78 4.86 14.35
N LYS A 113 -6.20 4.95 15.56
CA LYS A 113 -5.18 4.04 16.06
C LYS A 113 -5.71 2.61 16.20
N ALA A 114 -6.90 2.42 16.79
CA ALA A 114 -7.50 1.09 16.85
C ALA A 114 -7.77 0.49 15.46
N ILE A 115 -8.08 1.32 14.45
CA ILE A 115 -8.18 0.87 13.06
C ILE A 115 -6.83 0.47 12.50
N TRP A 116 -5.82 1.29 12.75
CA TRP A 116 -4.43 1.05 12.35
C TRP A 116 -3.88 -0.26 12.95
N ASP A 117 -4.03 -0.47 14.25
CA ASP A 117 -3.53 -1.66 14.94
C ASP A 117 -4.14 -2.94 14.33
N ASP A 118 -5.41 -2.86 13.91
CA ASP A 118 -6.08 -3.96 13.22
C ASP A 118 -5.54 -4.19 11.79
N ILE A 119 -5.17 -3.11 11.07
CA ILE A 119 -4.47 -3.20 9.78
C ILE A 119 -3.11 -3.87 9.95
N SER A 120 -2.32 -3.44 10.93
CA SER A 120 -1.01 -4.04 11.25
C SER A 120 -1.15 -5.53 11.57
N ARG A 121 -2.14 -5.91 12.39
CA ARG A 121 -2.45 -7.30 12.70
C ARG A 121 -2.82 -8.11 11.44
N LEU A 122 -3.57 -7.53 10.50
CA LEU A 122 -3.88 -8.16 9.22
C LEU A 122 -2.64 -8.26 8.31
N CYS A 123 -1.71 -7.29 8.37
CA CYS A 123 -0.41 -7.36 7.69
C CYS A 123 0.41 -8.53 8.20
N ASP A 124 0.45 -8.78 9.51
CA ASP A 124 1.16 -9.94 10.09
C ASP A 124 0.59 -11.27 9.58
N ILE A 125 -0.74 -11.40 9.57
CA ILE A 125 -1.41 -12.57 9.00
C ILE A 125 -1.08 -12.73 7.50
N ALA A 126 -1.02 -11.63 6.75
CA ALA A 126 -0.65 -11.64 5.34
C ALA A 126 0.84 -12.00 5.14
N ASN A 127 1.73 -11.57 6.04
CA ASN A 127 3.18 -11.81 5.97
C ASN A 127 3.57 -13.25 6.28
N GLU A 128 2.80 -13.97 7.10
CA GLU A 128 2.95 -15.41 7.31
C GLU A 128 2.67 -16.25 6.05
N THR A 129 2.07 -15.62 5.04
CA THR A 129 1.87 -16.23 3.73
C THR A 129 3.08 -15.88 2.86
N GLU A 130 3.88 -16.88 2.46
CA GLU A 130 4.96 -16.67 1.48
C GLU A 130 4.37 -16.10 0.18
N TYR A 131 5.04 -15.07 -0.38
CA TYR A 131 4.63 -14.42 -1.62
C TYR A 131 5.50 -14.87 -2.78
N ALA A 132 4.92 -15.53 -3.78
CA ALA A 132 5.49 -15.62 -5.12
C ALA A 132 4.84 -14.60 -6.07
N LYS A 133 5.67 -13.78 -6.69
CA LYS A 133 5.33 -12.78 -7.72
C LYS A 133 4.74 -13.39 -9.01
N SER A 134 4.75 -14.72 -9.13
CA SER A 134 4.28 -15.46 -10.30
C SER A 134 3.44 -16.67 -9.90
N SER A 135 2.11 -16.59 -10.06
CA SER A 135 1.36 -17.65 -10.76
C SER A 135 -0.16 -17.36 -10.86
N ARG A 136 -0.67 -17.46 -12.08
CA ARG A 136 -1.94 -18.13 -12.37
C ARG A 136 -1.58 -19.58 -12.72
N LEU A 137 -2.42 -20.54 -12.30
CA LEU A 137 -2.50 -21.97 -12.67
C LEU A 137 -1.99 -23.01 -11.61
N GLY A 138 -2.95 -23.70 -10.96
CA GLY A 138 -2.95 -25.17 -11.02
C GLY A 138 -2.67 -26.05 -9.79
N LYS A 139 -2.94 -25.66 -8.52
CA LYS A 139 -3.00 -26.64 -7.40
C LYS A 139 -4.31 -26.58 -6.60
N LYS A 140 -4.75 -27.74 -6.10
CA LYS A 140 -5.91 -27.90 -5.21
C LYS A 140 -5.50 -27.59 -3.77
N VAL A 141 -6.14 -26.61 -3.15
CA VAL A 141 -6.05 -26.38 -1.70
C VAL A 141 -7.21 -27.07 -1.01
N THR A 142 -6.92 -27.65 0.16
CA THR A 142 -7.92 -28.38 0.94
C THR A 142 -8.88 -27.41 1.62
N ARG A 143 -10.14 -27.83 1.81
CA ARG A 143 -11.13 -27.04 2.53
C ARG A 143 -10.64 -26.63 3.93
N ARG A 144 -9.97 -27.55 4.64
CA ARG A 144 -9.33 -27.33 5.94
C ARG A 144 -8.33 -26.17 5.95
N GLN A 145 -7.55 -25.99 4.87
CA GLN A 145 -6.57 -24.92 4.74
C GLN A 145 -7.21 -23.55 4.53
N VAL A 146 -8.35 -23.50 3.83
CA VAL A 146 -9.17 -22.30 3.68
C VAL A 146 -9.86 -21.98 5.01
N ASP A 147 -10.46 -22.98 5.65
CA ASP A 147 -11.14 -22.82 6.95
C ASP A 147 -10.17 -22.37 8.04
N PHE A 148 -8.93 -22.87 8.07
CA PHE A 148 -7.89 -22.41 9.00
C PHE A 148 -7.53 -20.93 8.78
N TYR A 149 -7.34 -20.51 7.53
CA TYR A 149 -7.04 -19.11 7.21
C TYR A 149 -8.23 -18.20 7.55
N ARG A 150 -9.45 -18.64 7.21
CA ARG A 150 -10.70 -17.96 7.58
C ARG A 150 -10.82 -17.82 9.09
N GLN A 151 -10.56 -18.89 9.85
CA GLN A 151 -10.57 -18.84 11.30
C GLN A 151 -9.61 -17.78 11.83
N ARG A 152 -8.40 -17.67 11.27
CA ARG A 152 -7.44 -16.65 11.67
C ARG A 152 -7.86 -15.22 11.33
N LEU A 153 -8.51 -15.02 10.18
CA LEU A 153 -9.10 -13.72 9.87
C LEU A 153 -10.26 -13.37 10.82
N MET A 154 -11.02 -14.37 11.26
CA MET A 154 -12.17 -14.18 12.17
C MET A 154 -11.75 -13.98 13.64
N THR A 155 -10.73 -14.70 14.11
CA THR A 155 -10.23 -14.60 15.50
C THR A 155 -9.17 -13.54 15.66
N GLY A 156 -8.54 -13.16 14.56
CA GLY A 156 -7.40 -12.26 14.53
C GLY A 156 -6.08 -12.80 15.05
N VAL A 157 -6.05 -14.06 15.47
CA VAL A 157 -4.87 -14.71 16.05
C VAL A 157 -3.88 -15.08 14.95
N SER A 158 -2.71 -14.43 14.96
CA SER A 158 -1.57 -14.82 14.14
C SER A 158 -0.87 -16.04 14.75
N ALA A 159 -0.42 -17.00 13.91
CA ALA A 159 0.30 -18.19 14.42
C ALA A 159 1.72 -17.83 14.89
N SER A 160 2.21 -16.68 14.43
CA SER A 160 3.45 -16.04 14.85
C SER A 160 3.22 -14.81 15.71
N PHE A 161 2.01 -14.57 16.21
CA PHE A 161 1.73 -13.42 17.07
C PHE A 161 2.55 -13.61 18.33
N ARG A 162 3.65 -12.88 18.42
CA ARG A 162 4.40 -12.73 19.65
C ARG A 162 3.73 -11.57 20.35
N ASP A 163 3.34 -11.75 21.61
CA ASP A 163 2.88 -10.65 22.48
C ASP A 163 3.98 -9.59 22.71
N GLU A 164 5.17 -9.78 22.12
CA GLU A 164 6.28 -8.84 22.15
C GLU A 164 6.06 -7.75 21.09
N VAL A 165 6.19 -6.49 21.52
CA VAL A 165 6.27 -5.34 20.62
C VAL A 165 7.45 -5.57 19.68
N ARG A 166 7.17 -5.98 18.45
CA ARG A 166 8.20 -6.12 17.42
C ARG A 166 8.53 -4.73 16.90
N GLU A 167 9.75 -4.28 17.13
CA GLU A 167 10.27 -3.07 16.51
C GLU A 167 10.31 -3.23 14.99
N THR A 168 9.83 -2.22 14.26
CA THR A 168 9.97 -2.15 12.81
C THR A 168 11.44 -1.88 12.48
N THR A 169 12.03 -2.69 11.60
CA THR A 169 13.43 -2.57 11.20
C THR A 169 13.58 -2.21 9.72
N ALA A 170 14.78 -1.83 9.29
CA ALA A 170 15.11 -1.60 7.89
C ALA A 170 14.80 -2.83 7.01
N LEU A 171 14.92 -4.04 7.57
CA LEU A 171 14.56 -5.28 6.89
C LEU A 171 13.06 -5.30 6.54
N ASP A 172 12.20 -4.82 7.43
CA ASP A 172 10.75 -4.78 7.22
C ASP A 172 10.37 -3.79 6.11
N ILE A 173 11.20 -2.79 5.82
CA ILE A 173 10.98 -1.77 4.80
C ILE A 173 11.62 -2.11 3.45
N LEU A 174 12.78 -2.76 3.48
CA LEU A 174 13.54 -3.08 2.27
C LEU A 174 13.21 -4.48 1.75
N GLY A 175 12.75 -5.37 2.63
CA GLY A 175 12.46 -6.78 2.33
C GLY A 175 13.71 -7.60 2.04
N THR A 176 14.88 -7.08 2.41
CA THR A 176 16.19 -7.72 2.26
C THR A 176 17.12 -7.26 3.38
N THR A 177 18.05 -8.11 3.77
CA THR A 177 19.14 -7.73 4.66
C THR A 177 20.04 -6.75 3.92
N LEU A 178 20.35 -5.61 4.53
CA LEU A 178 21.38 -4.71 4.06
C LEU A 178 22.75 -5.15 4.58
N ALA A 179 23.78 -4.90 3.78
CA ALA A 179 25.12 -4.86 4.34
C ALA A 179 25.16 -3.74 5.41
N ALA A 180 25.84 -4.01 6.52
CA ALA A 180 26.08 -2.99 7.52
C ALA A 180 26.78 -1.80 6.84
N PRO A 181 26.35 -0.55 7.09
CA PRO A 181 27.04 0.60 6.55
C PRO A 181 28.46 0.65 7.11
N ALA A 182 29.35 1.37 6.42
CA ALA A 182 30.56 1.85 7.08
C ALA A 182 30.17 2.69 8.31
N ALA A 183 30.96 2.64 9.38
CA ALA A 183 30.74 3.51 10.53
C ALA A 183 30.72 4.97 10.06
N ASN A 184 29.70 5.74 10.48
CA ASN A 184 29.48 7.15 10.10
C ASN A 184 29.27 7.39 8.60
N TRP A 185 28.74 6.42 7.85
CA TRP A 185 28.40 6.64 6.44
C TRP A 185 27.40 7.80 6.29
N LYS A 186 27.68 8.70 5.35
CA LYS A 186 26.81 9.79 4.92
C LYS A 186 26.83 9.89 3.40
N PRO A 187 25.73 10.30 2.75
CA PRO A 187 25.74 10.54 1.32
C PRO A 187 26.66 11.73 1.00
N GLU A 188 27.29 11.68 -0.18
CA GLU A 188 28.02 12.82 -0.71
C GLU A 188 27.05 14.00 -0.91
N GLY A 189 27.49 15.22 -0.58
CA GLY A 189 26.64 16.41 -0.68
C GLY A 189 25.55 16.51 0.40
N LEU A 190 25.64 15.76 1.51
CA LEU A 190 24.64 15.81 2.58
C LEU A 190 24.34 17.23 3.09
N ASP A 191 25.36 18.07 3.27
CA ASP A 191 25.16 19.44 3.76
C ASP A 191 24.33 20.29 2.79
N ARG A 192 24.54 20.11 1.47
CA ARG A 192 23.72 20.73 0.42
C ARG A 192 22.29 20.21 0.49
N PHE A 193 22.12 18.89 0.56
CA PHE A 193 20.79 18.26 0.68
C PHE A 193 20.02 18.82 1.88
N LEU A 194 20.65 18.88 3.05
CA LEU A 194 20.06 19.39 4.28
C LEU A 194 19.67 20.86 4.16
N GLU A 195 20.45 21.67 3.46
CA GLU A 195 20.09 23.06 3.18
C GLU A 195 18.83 23.16 2.30
N VAL A 196 18.69 22.29 1.29
CA VAL A 196 17.45 22.22 0.50
C VAL A 196 16.27 21.76 1.37
N VAL A 197 16.45 20.74 2.21
CA VAL A 197 15.40 20.30 3.16
C VAL A 197 14.95 21.44 4.06
N ARG A 198 15.88 22.18 4.64
CA ARG A 198 15.59 23.34 5.49
C ARG A 198 14.76 24.40 4.75
N GLN A 199 15.06 24.65 3.47
CA GLN A 199 14.29 25.56 2.63
C GLN A 199 12.86 25.02 2.36
N ILE A 200 12.70 23.71 2.16
CA ILE A 200 11.37 23.09 2.02
C ILE A 200 10.58 23.23 3.33
N GLU A 201 11.19 22.96 4.48
CA GLU A 201 10.54 23.12 5.78
C GLU A 201 10.12 24.57 6.03
N GLU A 202 10.96 25.54 5.65
CA GLU A 202 10.65 26.97 5.75
C GLU A 202 9.47 27.36 4.83
N GLU A 203 9.40 26.81 3.62
CA GLU A 203 8.27 27.00 2.70
C GLU A 203 6.97 26.50 3.32
N PHE A 204 6.98 25.34 3.98
CA PHE A 204 5.78 24.73 4.57
C PHE A 204 5.57 25.04 6.06
N LYS A 205 6.34 25.95 6.67
CA LYS A 205 6.25 26.26 8.11
C LYS A 205 4.85 26.64 8.59
N TYR A 206 4.03 27.20 7.69
CA TYR A 206 2.67 27.63 7.99
C TYR A 206 1.68 26.45 8.12
N THR A 207 2.04 25.26 7.62
CA THR A 207 1.19 24.06 7.70
C THR A 207 1.16 23.48 9.11
N GLY A 208 2.13 23.82 9.96
CA GLY A 208 2.32 23.20 11.27
C GLY A 208 2.76 21.74 11.22
N ILE A 209 3.02 21.20 10.02
CA ILE A 209 3.52 19.84 9.87
C ILE A 209 5.00 19.81 10.26
N VAL A 210 5.32 19.01 11.28
CA VAL A 210 6.69 18.71 11.67
C VAL A 210 7.08 17.35 11.09
N MET A 211 8.19 17.31 10.36
CA MET A 211 8.75 16.06 9.85
C MET A 211 9.50 15.34 10.97
N ALA A 212 9.25 14.04 11.11
CA ALA A 212 10.02 13.21 12.05
C ALA A 212 11.44 13.00 11.51
N CYS A 213 12.41 12.83 12.41
CA CYS A 213 13.80 12.56 12.06
C CYS A 213 14.31 11.34 12.84
N SER A 214 15.30 10.65 12.27
CA SER A 214 16.00 9.57 12.95
C SER A 214 16.68 10.08 14.22
N SER A 215 16.59 9.31 15.30
CA SER A 215 17.38 9.53 16.52
C SER A 215 18.85 9.11 16.38
N ILE A 216 19.23 8.46 15.28
CA ILE A 216 20.60 7.96 15.02
C ILE A 216 21.46 9.05 14.38
N ASP A 217 20.95 9.69 13.33
CA ASP A 217 21.72 10.60 12.47
C ASP A 217 20.90 11.74 11.87
N ASP A 218 19.76 12.07 12.49
CA ASP A 218 18.84 13.14 12.08
C ASP A 218 18.30 12.99 10.65
N CYS A 219 18.35 11.80 10.05
CA CYS A 219 17.79 11.58 8.72
C CYS A 219 16.27 11.82 8.70
N PRO A 220 15.75 12.67 7.80
CA PRO A 220 14.33 12.93 7.68
C PRO A 220 13.49 11.69 7.38
N TRP A 221 12.27 11.65 7.92
CA TRP A 221 11.28 10.60 7.67
C TRP A 221 10.03 11.21 7.00
N PRO A 222 9.92 11.15 5.65
CA PRO A 222 8.85 11.79 4.89
C PRO A 222 7.57 10.92 4.81
N PHE A 223 7.37 10.07 5.82
CA PHE A 223 6.25 9.12 5.87
C PHE A 223 5.55 9.23 7.23
N HIS A 224 4.50 8.44 7.42
CA HIS A 224 3.78 8.44 8.69
C HIS A 224 4.71 8.00 9.83
N CYS A 225 4.81 8.80 10.89
CA CYS A 225 5.67 8.60 12.05
C CYS A 225 5.59 7.19 12.66
N ALA A 226 4.39 6.61 12.77
CA ALA A 226 4.19 5.27 13.34
C ALA A 226 4.86 4.14 12.54
N GLY A 227 5.33 4.44 11.32
CA GLY A 227 6.06 3.51 10.47
C GLY A 227 7.57 3.69 10.45
N MET A 228 8.11 4.65 11.20
CA MET A 228 9.55 4.89 11.22
C MET A 228 10.26 3.70 11.87
N PRO A 229 11.24 3.08 11.20
CA PRO A 229 11.97 1.97 11.78
C PRO A 229 12.94 2.47 12.86
N THR A 230 13.23 1.64 13.86
CA THR A 230 14.12 2.02 14.97
C THR A 230 15.57 2.21 14.52
N ASP A 231 15.94 1.62 13.38
CA ASP A 231 17.23 1.75 12.70
C ASP A 231 17.17 2.65 11.45
N TRP A 232 16.21 3.60 11.40
CA TRP A 232 16.19 4.61 10.33
C TRP A 232 17.48 5.41 10.34
N SER A 233 18.05 5.64 9.16
CA SER A 233 19.31 6.38 9.00
C SER A 233 19.44 6.86 7.57
N TRP A 234 20.40 7.74 7.30
CA TRP A 234 20.77 8.15 5.95
C TRP A 234 21.09 6.95 5.06
N TRP A 235 21.75 5.93 5.61
CA TRP A 235 22.05 4.70 4.87
C TRP A 235 20.77 3.98 4.45
N THR A 236 19.86 3.76 5.39
CA THR A 236 18.58 3.09 5.13
C THR A 236 17.74 3.89 4.12
N ALA A 237 17.72 5.22 4.23
CA ALA A 237 17.06 6.10 3.28
C ALA A 237 17.64 5.99 1.87
N TRP A 238 18.97 6.07 1.75
CA TRP A 238 19.65 5.97 0.46
C TRP A 238 19.40 4.63 -0.24
N GLN A 239 19.40 3.53 0.52
CA GLN A 239 19.07 2.20 0.01
C GLN A 239 17.60 2.11 -0.43
N LEU A 240 16.68 2.62 0.40
CA LEU A 240 15.25 2.64 0.09
C LEU A 240 15.00 3.38 -1.23
N PHE A 241 15.45 4.63 -1.34
CA PHE A 241 15.25 5.44 -2.54
C PHE A 241 16.05 4.93 -3.75
N GLY A 242 17.23 4.34 -3.55
CA GLY A 242 18.00 3.66 -4.60
C GLY A 242 17.28 2.45 -5.20
N ILE A 243 16.65 1.62 -4.37
CA ILE A 243 15.80 0.52 -4.84
C ILE A 243 14.59 1.05 -5.61
N ARG A 244 13.99 2.16 -5.17
CA ARG A 244 12.85 2.77 -5.85
C ARG A 244 13.25 3.38 -7.19
N LEU A 245 14.37 4.09 -7.26
CA LEU A 245 14.93 4.63 -8.50
C LEU A 245 15.20 3.52 -9.51
N SER A 246 15.84 2.43 -9.06
CA SER A 246 16.09 1.26 -9.91
C SER A 246 14.81 0.64 -10.46
N ARG A 247 13.74 0.59 -9.65
CA ARG A 247 12.42 0.09 -10.10
C ARG A 247 11.76 1.03 -11.09
N ILE A 248 11.83 2.34 -10.89
CA ILE A 248 11.34 3.35 -11.85
C ILE A 248 12.06 3.16 -13.18
N TRP A 249 13.38 3.05 -13.15
CA TRP A 249 14.21 2.86 -14.33
C TRP A 249 13.76 1.64 -15.15
N VAL A 250 13.65 0.48 -14.48
CA VAL A 250 13.30 -0.80 -15.13
C VAL A 250 11.84 -0.85 -15.59
N ALA A 251 10.89 -0.32 -14.80
CA ALA A 251 9.46 -0.54 -15.05
C ALA A 251 8.77 0.63 -15.79
N CYS A 252 9.24 1.86 -15.59
CA CYS A 252 8.53 3.07 -16.01
C CYS A 252 9.32 3.92 -17.01
N HIS A 253 10.66 3.95 -16.92
CA HIS A 253 11.52 4.77 -17.79
C HIS A 253 12.14 4.01 -18.96
N GLY A 254 11.73 2.78 -19.27
CA GLY A 254 12.28 2.04 -20.41
C GLY A 254 12.20 2.75 -21.78
N ARG A 255 11.43 3.86 -21.88
CA ARG A 255 11.30 4.72 -23.07
C ARG A 255 11.69 6.19 -22.82
N TRP A 256 12.17 6.54 -21.63
CA TRP A 256 12.44 7.90 -21.19
C TRP A 256 13.88 8.06 -20.70
N ILE A 257 14.41 9.28 -20.73
CA ILE A 257 15.73 9.57 -20.15
C ILE A 257 15.60 9.62 -18.63
N GLN A 258 16.56 9.05 -17.89
CA GLN A 258 16.57 9.21 -16.43
C GLN A 258 16.97 10.64 -16.09
N SER A 259 16.03 11.38 -15.51
CA SER A 259 16.27 12.76 -15.04
C SER A 259 16.34 12.86 -13.52
N ASP A 260 15.95 11.80 -12.81
CA ASP A 260 15.90 11.76 -11.35
C ASP A 260 17.07 10.98 -10.75
N SER A 261 17.53 11.44 -9.58
CA SER A 261 18.55 10.82 -8.74
C SER A 261 17.93 10.30 -7.45
N ILE A 262 18.72 9.63 -6.60
CA ILE A 262 18.26 9.20 -5.26
C ILE A 262 17.85 10.42 -4.43
N GLU A 263 18.66 11.48 -4.53
CA GLU A 263 18.44 12.76 -3.85
C GLU A 263 17.15 13.44 -4.32
N THR A 264 16.92 13.57 -5.64
CA THR A 264 15.69 14.23 -6.14
C THR A 264 14.43 13.45 -5.76
N LEU A 265 14.48 12.12 -5.73
CA LEU A 265 13.37 11.30 -5.24
C LEU A 265 13.08 11.52 -3.75
N PHE A 266 14.13 11.63 -2.94
CA PHE A 266 13.97 11.84 -1.50
C PHE A 266 13.43 13.25 -1.22
N LEU A 267 13.97 14.27 -1.86
CA LEU A 267 13.47 15.64 -1.75
C LEU A 267 12.02 15.75 -2.22
N GLU A 268 11.63 15.05 -3.29
CA GLU A 268 10.24 15.03 -3.75
C GLU A 268 9.30 14.32 -2.75
N ALA A 269 9.77 13.26 -2.07
CA ALA A 269 9.00 12.62 -1.00
C ALA A 269 8.77 13.57 0.18
N ILE A 270 9.81 14.29 0.61
CA ILE A 270 9.73 15.31 1.67
C ILE A 270 8.74 16.41 1.27
N TRP A 271 8.87 16.94 0.06
CA TRP A 271 7.97 17.96 -0.45
C TRP A 271 6.51 17.49 -0.44
N GLN A 272 6.21 16.34 -1.02
CA GLN A 272 4.83 15.84 -1.09
C GLN A 272 4.26 15.46 0.28
N CYS A 273 5.13 15.06 1.22
CA CYS A 273 4.75 14.84 2.62
C CYS A 273 4.25 16.13 3.27
N LEU A 274 5.02 17.22 3.14
CA LEU A 274 4.70 18.52 3.72
C LEU A 274 3.59 19.27 2.94
N GLU A 275 3.46 19.02 1.64
CA GLU A 275 2.40 19.60 0.83
C GLU A 275 1.02 18.97 1.15
N GLY A 276 0.96 17.69 1.51
CA GLY A 276 -0.27 17.01 1.94
C GLY A 276 -1.33 16.74 0.85
N ARG A 277 -1.15 17.23 -0.39
CA ARG A 277 -2.20 17.30 -1.42
C ARG A 277 -2.38 16.08 -2.33
N HIS A 278 -1.43 15.15 -2.41
CA HIS A 278 -1.33 14.26 -3.59
C HIS A 278 -1.98 12.86 -3.48
N ARG A 279 -2.88 12.61 -2.52
CA ARG A 279 -3.38 11.24 -2.27
C ARG A 279 -4.89 11.09 -2.48
N TRP A 280 -5.27 10.18 -3.38
CA TRP A 280 -6.66 9.93 -3.81
C TRP A 280 -7.60 9.57 -2.65
N LEU A 281 -7.12 8.76 -1.70
CA LEU A 281 -7.80 8.33 -0.48
C LEU A 281 -7.19 9.00 0.77
N ARG A 282 -6.23 9.93 0.62
CA ARG A 282 -5.54 10.59 1.75
C ARG A 282 -5.00 9.62 2.80
N LEU A 283 -4.56 8.43 2.36
CA LEU A 283 -4.05 7.40 3.25
C LEU A 283 -2.61 7.72 3.67
N PRO A 284 -2.20 7.46 4.92
CA PRO A 284 -0.82 7.63 5.35
C PRO A 284 0.13 6.82 4.46
N LEU A 285 1.33 7.35 4.22
CA LEU A 285 2.38 6.63 3.51
C LEU A 285 3.21 5.87 4.54
N MET A 286 3.53 4.63 4.23
CA MET A 286 4.39 3.75 5.03
C MET A 286 5.52 3.24 4.16
N ALA A 287 6.65 2.84 4.74
CA ALA A 287 7.72 2.21 3.96
C ALA A 287 7.67 0.66 4.02
N GLY A 288 6.90 0.09 4.94
CA GLY A 288 6.81 -1.35 5.22
C GLY A 288 6.47 -2.21 4.00
N VAL A 289 7.20 -3.30 3.81
CA VAL A 289 6.96 -4.26 2.73
C VAL A 289 5.63 -4.96 2.96
N ARG A 290 4.82 -5.06 1.89
CA ARG A 290 3.47 -5.66 1.90
C ARG A 290 2.45 -4.96 2.82
N ASP A 291 2.76 -3.77 3.31
CA ASP A 291 1.76 -2.89 3.92
C ASP A 291 0.85 -2.30 2.83
N PRO A 292 -0.49 -2.26 2.98
CA PRO A 292 -1.38 -1.59 2.02
C PRO A 292 -1.04 -0.10 1.84
N PHE A 293 -0.56 0.54 2.90
CA PHE A 293 -0.09 1.92 2.94
C PHE A 293 1.35 2.10 2.47
N ARG A 294 2.03 1.01 2.10
CA ARG A 294 3.38 1.08 1.55
C ARG A 294 3.41 2.06 0.39
N PHE A 295 4.25 3.08 0.47
CA PHE A 295 4.40 4.01 -0.62
C PHE A 295 4.92 3.29 -1.88
N VAL A 296 4.43 3.79 -3.00
CA VAL A 296 4.94 3.51 -4.33
C VAL A 296 5.14 4.85 -5.03
N ILE A 297 6.01 4.83 -6.02
CA ILE A 297 6.22 6.00 -6.88
C ILE A 297 5.53 5.68 -8.19
N ALA A 298 4.53 6.49 -8.53
CA ALA A 298 3.62 6.28 -9.65
C ALA A 298 3.55 7.54 -10.51
N PRO A 299 3.16 7.41 -11.80
CA PRO A 299 2.89 8.59 -12.61
C PRO A 299 1.59 9.27 -12.14
N ALA A 300 1.58 10.60 -12.04
CA ALA A 300 0.35 11.36 -11.82
C ALA A 300 -0.63 11.11 -12.98
N HIS A 301 -0.10 11.24 -14.21
CA HIS A 301 -0.78 11.02 -15.47
C HIS A 301 -0.14 9.86 -16.23
N HIS A 302 -0.93 8.83 -16.53
CA HIS A 302 -0.49 7.68 -17.30
C HIS A 302 0.02 8.08 -18.69
N GLY A 303 1.10 7.43 -19.15
CA GLY A 303 1.70 7.68 -20.46
C GLY A 303 2.77 8.78 -20.48
N GLY A 304 2.87 9.60 -19.43
CA GLY A 304 3.96 10.56 -19.27
C GLY A 304 5.23 9.94 -18.67
N GLN A 305 6.35 10.67 -18.77
CA GLN A 305 7.57 10.36 -18.03
C GLN A 305 7.29 10.51 -16.54
N LEU A 306 7.71 9.54 -15.71
CA LEU A 306 7.63 9.68 -14.26
C LEU A 306 8.75 10.64 -13.82
N ARG A 307 8.42 11.87 -13.43
CA ARG A 307 9.42 12.94 -13.24
C ARG A 307 9.13 13.77 -12.01
N SER A 308 10.14 14.01 -11.17
CA SER A 308 10.04 14.97 -10.06
C SER A 308 10.13 16.41 -10.57
N ARG A 309 9.96 17.38 -9.67
CA ARG A 309 10.05 18.81 -10.01
C ARG A 309 11.49 19.30 -10.13
N TRP A 310 12.48 18.50 -9.75
CA TRP A 310 13.87 18.93 -9.69
C TRP A 310 14.51 18.96 -11.08
N THR A 311 15.06 20.12 -11.44
CA THR A 311 15.69 20.33 -12.76
C THR A 311 17.16 19.90 -12.81
N LYS A 312 17.82 19.85 -11.64
CA LYS A 312 19.20 19.38 -11.45
C LYS A 312 19.24 17.99 -10.80
N TRP A 313 20.27 17.23 -11.12
CA TRP A 313 20.56 15.94 -10.48
C TRP A 313 20.92 16.07 -8.99
N GLU A 314 21.50 17.21 -8.65
CA GLU A 314 21.96 17.61 -7.32
C GLU A 314 21.44 19.03 -7.07
N PRO A 315 20.19 19.19 -6.60
CA PRO A 315 19.61 20.50 -6.33
C PRO A 315 20.43 21.26 -5.28
N GLU A 316 20.61 22.56 -5.50
CA GLU A 316 21.33 23.44 -4.57
C GLU A 316 20.35 24.29 -3.74
N SER A 317 19.13 24.47 -4.24
CA SER A 317 18.07 25.24 -3.58
C SER A 317 16.67 24.88 -4.11
N ILE A 318 15.62 25.35 -3.44
CA ILE A 318 14.23 25.14 -3.89
C ILE A 318 13.91 25.82 -5.23
N GLU A 319 14.69 26.82 -5.65
CA GLU A 319 14.56 27.46 -6.96
C GLU A 319 14.95 26.55 -8.12
N ASP A 320 15.63 25.43 -7.87
CA ASP A 320 15.89 24.40 -8.88
C ASP A 320 14.65 23.56 -9.21
N ARG A 321 13.48 23.90 -8.66
CA ARG A 321 12.19 23.25 -8.91
C ARG A 321 11.43 23.89 -10.07
N ASP A 322 10.77 23.04 -10.86
CA ASP A 322 9.79 23.41 -11.86
C ASP A 322 8.56 22.52 -11.74
N ASP A 323 7.47 23.10 -11.23
CA ASP A 323 6.19 22.42 -11.01
C ASP A 323 5.57 21.87 -12.31
N SER A 324 5.89 22.45 -13.47
CA SER A 324 5.36 22.00 -14.76
C SER A 324 5.92 20.64 -15.18
N LEU A 325 7.03 20.21 -14.58
CA LEU A 325 7.66 18.91 -14.86
C LEU A 325 7.06 17.76 -14.05
N LEU A 326 6.29 18.08 -13.00
CA LEU A 326 5.79 17.06 -12.09
C LEU A 326 4.88 16.08 -12.82
N ASN A 327 5.27 14.83 -12.80
CA ASN A 327 4.39 13.72 -13.12
C ASN A 327 4.65 12.53 -12.19
N MET A 328 5.26 12.78 -11.03
CA MET A 328 5.59 11.78 -10.03
C MET A 328 4.70 11.97 -8.81
N VAL A 329 4.11 10.90 -8.31
CA VAL A 329 3.35 10.92 -7.07
C VAL A 329 3.83 9.83 -6.13
N PHE A 330 3.98 10.18 -4.87
CA PHE A 330 4.11 9.25 -3.76
C PHE A 330 2.72 8.93 -3.24
N GLU A 331 2.27 7.70 -3.48
CA GLU A 331 0.95 7.22 -3.07
C GLU A 331 1.02 5.84 -2.44
N THR A 332 -0.04 5.41 -1.78
CA THR A 332 -0.06 4.07 -1.20
C THR A 332 -0.17 2.99 -2.27
N ALA A 333 0.35 1.79 -1.98
CA ALA A 333 0.28 0.65 -2.89
C ALA A 333 -1.17 0.29 -3.24
N VAL A 334 -2.09 0.42 -2.27
CA VAL A 334 -3.51 0.17 -2.47
C VAL A 334 -4.15 1.19 -3.44
N GLU A 335 -3.82 2.49 -3.34
CA GLU A 335 -4.29 3.52 -4.28
C GLU A 335 -3.75 3.28 -5.69
N ASN A 336 -2.44 3.03 -5.81
CA ASN A 336 -1.82 2.80 -7.11
C ASN A 336 -2.36 1.54 -7.79
N TYR A 337 -2.64 0.47 -7.03
CA TYR A 337 -3.27 -0.72 -7.60
C TYR A 337 -4.71 -0.46 -8.04
N ALA A 338 -5.48 0.32 -7.26
CA ALA A 338 -6.84 0.71 -7.64
C ALA A 338 -6.87 1.42 -8.98
N LYS A 339 -6.02 2.44 -9.15
CA LYS A 339 -5.99 3.33 -10.31
C LYS A 339 -5.32 2.72 -11.53
N ARG A 340 -4.72 1.52 -11.40
CA ARG A 340 -3.82 0.94 -12.39
C ARG A 340 -4.48 0.79 -13.76
N ASN A 341 -4.12 1.67 -14.70
CA ASN A 341 -4.62 1.73 -16.08
C ASN A 341 -6.04 2.29 -16.25
N TYR A 342 -6.58 2.99 -15.25
CA TYR A 342 -7.86 3.68 -15.39
C TYR A 342 -7.62 5.18 -15.55
N ASN A 343 -8.51 5.83 -16.29
CA ASN A 343 -8.50 7.28 -16.45
C ASN A 343 -9.02 7.96 -15.17
N GLU A 344 -8.45 9.12 -14.85
CA GLU A 344 -8.81 9.95 -13.69
C GLU A 344 -10.31 10.28 -13.60
N GLN A 345 -11.01 10.33 -14.73
CA GLN A 345 -12.47 10.54 -14.75
C GLN A 345 -13.25 9.52 -13.91
N TRP A 346 -12.68 8.34 -13.65
CA TRP A 346 -13.31 7.29 -12.85
C TRP A 346 -13.01 7.39 -11.35
N TYR A 347 -12.04 8.19 -10.93
CA TYR A 347 -11.51 8.17 -9.56
C TYR A 347 -12.55 8.57 -8.52
N ASP A 348 -13.41 9.54 -8.81
CA ASP A 348 -14.47 9.94 -7.87
C ASP A 348 -15.55 8.86 -7.73
N GLU A 349 -15.91 8.20 -8.84
CA GLU A 349 -16.87 7.10 -8.81
C GLU A 349 -16.32 5.88 -8.08
N MET A 350 -15.05 5.53 -8.34
CA MET A 350 -14.34 4.47 -7.64
C MET A 350 -14.21 4.79 -6.14
N ARG A 351 -14.00 6.06 -5.77
CA ARG A 351 -13.89 6.47 -4.36
C ARG A 351 -15.23 6.28 -3.66
N ALA A 352 -16.32 6.75 -4.27
CA ALA A 352 -17.66 6.60 -3.72
C ALA A 352 -18.06 5.12 -3.55
N ASP A 353 -17.73 4.28 -4.53
CA ASP A 353 -17.99 2.84 -4.47
C ASP A 353 -17.11 2.15 -3.40
N PHE A 354 -15.85 2.55 -3.26
CA PHE A 354 -14.97 2.10 -2.19
C PHE A 354 -15.46 2.51 -0.80
N GLU A 355 -15.93 3.75 -0.61
CA GLU A 355 -16.52 4.23 0.64
C GLU A 355 -17.77 3.42 1.04
N GLY A 356 -18.51 2.91 0.04
CA GLY A 356 -19.65 2.01 0.19
C GLY A 356 -19.32 0.54 0.48
N LEU A 357 -18.03 0.18 0.54
CA LEU A 357 -17.60 -1.19 0.82
C LEU A 357 -18.08 -1.66 2.20
N HIS A 358 -18.78 -2.80 2.21
CA HIS A 358 -19.17 -3.49 3.43
C HIS A 358 -18.98 -4.99 3.24
N MET A 359 -18.21 -5.64 4.12
CA MET A 359 -18.18 -7.10 4.15
C MET A 359 -19.14 -7.63 5.20
N GLY A 360 -19.90 -8.66 4.82
CA GLY A 360 -20.77 -9.35 5.77
C GLY A 360 -19.99 -9.93 6.95
N VAL A 361 -20.56 -9.80 8.14
CA VAL A 361 -19.95 -10.25 9.42
C VAL A 361 -19.59 -11.74 9.47
N HIS A 362 -20.19 -12.55 8.59
CA HIS A 362 -19.90 -13.97 8.44
C HIS A 362 -18.60 -14.27 7.67
N LEU A 363 -18.06 -13.28 6.95
CA LEU A 363 -16.78 -13.35 6.24
C LEU A 363 -15.63 -12.78 7.06
N TRP A 364 -15.93 -11.77 7.87
CA TRP A 364 -14.98 -11.13 8.77
C TRP A 364 -15.75 -10.44 9.89
N ASN A 365 -15.35 -10.70 11.14
CA ASN A 365 -15.98 -10.09 12.31
C ASN A 365 -14.95 -9.23 13.07
N PRO A 366 -14.97 -7.89 12.90
CA PRO A 366 -14.08 -7.01 13.65
C PRO A 366 -14.28 -7.11 15.17
N ALA A 367 -15.50 -7.38 15.63
CA ALA A 367 -15.77 -7.56 17.07
C ALA A 367 -15.21 -8.88 17.62
N GLY A 368 -15.05 -9.89 16.77
CA GLY A 368 -14.41 -11.17 17.13
C GLY A 368 -12.89 -11.08 17.26
N ALA A 369 -12.27 -10.19 16.49
CA ALA A 369 -10.85 -9.82 16.64
C ALA A 369 -10.57 -8.95 17.89
N GLY A 370 -11.63 -8.46 18.54
CA GLY A 370 -11.62 -7.65 19.76
C GLY A 370 -12.03 -8.40 21.03
N ALA A 371 -12.07 -9.74 21.03
CA ALA A 371 -12.20 -10.53 22.27
C ALA A 371 -10.87 -10.58 23.06
N GLN A 372 -10.14 -9.47 23.12
CA GLN A 372 -9.68 -8.78 24.33
C GLN A 372 -9.23 -7.35 23.97
N PRO A 373 -9.57 -6.34 24.79
CA PRO A 373 -8.73 -5.15 24.86
C PRO A 373 -8.26 -4.83 26.30
N VAL A 374 -7.01 -4.34 26.34
CA VAL A 374 -6.34 -3.48 27.35
C VAL A 374 -5.67 -4.15 28.56
N ALA A 375 -4.34 -4.30 28.52
CA ALA A 375 -3.41 -3.41 29.24
C ALA A 375 -1.94 -3.87 29.09
N ALA A 376 -1.12 -3.06 28.43
CA ALA A 376 0.17 -2.70 29.03
C ALA A 376 0.04 -1.23 29.40
N PRO A 377 0.34 -0.82 30.65
CA PRO A 377 0.32 0.59 31.00
C PRO A 377 1.35 1.30 30.12
N PHE A 378 0.86 2.24 29.30
CA PHE A 378 1.73 3.20 28.63
C PHE A 378 2.57 3.88 29.72
N ASP A 379 3.89 3.85 29.55
CA ASP A 379 4.79 4.68 30.31
C ASP A 379 4.50 6.15 29.95
N LEU A 380 3.90 6.88 30.87
CA LEU A 380 3.57 8.31 30.76
C LEU A 380 4.82 9.22 30.67
N ASN A 381 6.02 8.62 30.59
CA ASN A 381 7.29 9.32 30.38
C ASN A 381 7.82 9.23 28.94
N ALA A 382 7.12 8.57 28.00
CA ALA A 382 7.47 8.68 26.59
C ALA A 382 7.18 10.11 26.10
N ASP A 383 8.19 10.72 25.49
CA ASP A 383 8.22 12.13 25.11
C ASP A 383 6.99 12.52 24.27
N LYS A 384 6.22 13.50 24.76
CA LYS A 384 4.97 13.96 24.13
C LYS A 384 5.20 14.73 22.81
N SER A 385 6.46 14.90 22.42
CA SER A 385 6.88 15.51 21.16
C SER A 385 6.48 14.65 19.95
N ASP A 386 6.63 13.33 20.03
CA ASP A 386 6.33 12.39 18.93
C ASP A 386 4.83 12.28 18.65
N GLU A 387 3.99 12.27 19.70
CA GLU A 387 2.54 12.18 19.56
C GLU A 387 1.94 13.46 18.96
N ARG A 388 2.55 14.62 19.23
CA ARG A 388 2.14 15.90 18.63
C ARG A 388 2.48 15.95 17.13
N ALA A 389 3.69 15.53 16.74
CA ALA A 389 4.10 15.50 15.33
C ALA A 389 3.22 14.54 14.50
N CYS A 390 2.88 13.36 15.04
CA CYS A 390 1.93 12.43 14.42
C CYS A 390 0.52 13.04 14.26
N ASN A 391 0.03 13.74 15.29
CA ASN A 391 -1.30 14.33 15.27
C ASN A 391 -1.38 15.57 14.36
N GLU A 392 -0.34 16.39 14.30
CA GLU A 392 -0.27 17.55 13.40
C GLU A 392 -0.13 17.11 11.93
N GLN A 393 0.65 16.07 11.63
CA GLN A 393 0.68 15.43 10.31
C GLN A 393 -0.70 14.87 9.89
N LEU A 394 -1.43 14.23 10.79
CA LEU A 394 -2.74 13.65 10.48
C LEU A 394 -3.87 14.70 10.39
N LEU A 395 -3.81 15.78 11.18
CA LEU A 395 -4.78 16.86 11.16
C LEU A 395 -4.61 17.74 9.90
N ALA A 396 -3.37 18.02 9.49
CA ALA A 396 -3.10 18.74 8.25
C ALA A 396 -3.51 17.99 6.97
N LEU A 397 -3.76 16.67 7.08
CA LEU A 397 -4.33 15.85 6.00
C LEU A 397 -5.87 15.80 6.03
N GLY A 398 -6.48 16.21 7.14
CA GLY A 398 -7.93 16.26 7.36
C GLY A 398 -8.57 17.62 7.03
N GLU A 399 -7.80 18.71 7.06
CA GLU A 399 -8.15 20.03 6.50
C GLU A 399 -7.83 20.09 4.98
#